data_AF-A0A924FR59-F1
#
_entry.id   AF-A0A924FR59-F1
#
_cell.length_a   1.000
_cell.length_b   1.000
_cell.length_c   1.000
_cell.angle_alpha   90.00
_cell.angle_beta   90.00
_cell.angle_gamma   90.00
#
_symmetry.space_group_name_H-M   'P 1'
#
loop_
_entity.id
_entity.type
_entity.pdbx_description
1 polymer ?
#
loop_
_entity_poly.entity_id
_entity_poly.type
_entity_poly.pdbx_seq_one_letter_code
_entity_poly.pdbx_strand_id
1 'polypeptide(L)' 'MESFAALFEESLSRQDMRMGEVISAEVVRLDHNFVIVNAGLKSEAFIPIEEFKNDNGELEVNVGDFISVAIESLENG' A
#
# COMPACT_ATOMS: atom_id res chain seq x y z
N MET A 1 -8.72 -38.47 7.36
CA MET A 1 -9.59 -37.29 7.55
C MET A 1 -8.66 -36.10 7.75
N GLU A 2 -7.93 -35.71 6.71
CA GLU A 2 -6.85 -34.70 6.77
C GLU A 2 -6.77 -34.01 5.41
N SER A 3 -7.71 -33.10 5.13
CA SER A 3 -7.74 -32.40 3.84
C SER A 3 -8.21 -30.96 3.99
N PHE A 4 -9.18 -30.70 4.88
CA PHE A 4 -9.63 -29.32 5.12
C PHE A 4 -8.59 -28.50 5.88
N ALA A 5 -7.99 -29.04 6.94
CA ALA A 5 -6.96 -28.33 7.71
C ALA A 5 -5.74 -27.97 6.84
N ALA A 6 -5.24 -28.92 6.04
CA ALA A 6 -4.09 -28.71 5.16
C ALA A 6 -4.37 -27.70 4.03
N LEU A 7 -5.55 -27.77 3.40
CA LEU A 7 -5.93 -26.80 2.35
C LEU A 7 -6.25 -25.41 2.92
N PHE A 8 -6.78 -25.35 4.14
CA PHE A 8 -7.02 -24.10 4.85
C PHE A 8 -5.71 -23.42 5.26
N GLU A 9 -4.75 -24.20 5.76
CA GLU A 9 -3.40 -23.74 6.10
C GLU A 9 -2.63 -23.25 4.87
N GLU A 10 -2.74 -23.95 3.72
CA GLU A 10 -2.16 -23.48 2.45
C GLU A 10 -2.78 -22.16 1.96
N SER A 11 -4.09 -21.97 2.17
CA SER A 11 -4.77 -20.73 1.78
C SER A 11 -4.41 -19.55 2.69
N LEU A 12 -4.17 -19.81 3.98
CA LEU A 12 -3.67 -18.80 4.93
C LEU A 12 -2.24 -18.35 4.57
N SER A 13 -1.34 -19.29 4.23
CA SER A 13 0.03 -18.95 3.82
C SER A 13 0.14 -18.23 2.47
N ARG A 14 -0.90 -18.24 1.63
CA ARG A 14 -0.95 -17.41 0.41
C ARG A 14 -1.51 -16.01 0.65
N GLN A 15 -2.14 -15.79 1.80
CA GLN A 15 -2.62 -14.47 2.24
C GLN A 15 -1.61 -13.71 3.10
N ASP A 16 -0.41 -14.26 3.31
CA ASP A 16 0.75 -13.48 3.73
C ASP A 16 1.11 -12.53 2.58
N MET A 17 0.51 -11.33 2.59
CA MET A 17 1.04 -10.17 1.90
C MET A 17 2.54 -10.14 2.19
N ARG A 18 3.36 -10.50 1.19
CA ARG A 18 4.79 -10.64 1.40
C ARG A 18 5.33 -9.24 1.65
N MET A 19 6.05 -9.04 2.76
CA MET A 19 6.83 -7.82 2.93
C MET A 19 7.68 -7.59 1.66
N GLY A 20 7.58 -6.39 1.09
CA GLY A 20 8.17 -6.04 -0.21
C GLY A 20 7.26 -6.23 -1.42
N GLU A 21 5.99 -6.62 -1.25
CA GLU A 21 5.02 -6.62 -2.34
C GLU A 21 4.64 -5.17 -2.71
N VAL A 22 4.68 -4.88 -4.02
CA VAL A 22 4.30 -3.58 -4.57
C VAL A 22 2.85 -3.65 -4.99
N ILE A 23 2.02 -2.81 -4.38
CA ILE A 23 0.59 -2.71 -4.70
C ILE A 23 0.27 -1.32 -5.27
N SER A 24 -0.78 -1.25 -6.09
CA SER A 24 -1.29 0.04 -6.56
C SER A 24 -2.18 0.67 -5.50
N ALA A 25 -1.91 1.95 -5.19
CA ALA A 25 -2.70 2.76 -4.28
C ALA A 25 -3.25 4.00 -5.01
N GLU A 26 -4.52 4.30 -4.78
CA GLU A 26 -5.18 5.50 -5.29
C GLU A 26 -4.93 6.68 -4.36
N VAL A 27 -4.59 7.84 -4.92
CA VAL A 27 -4.44 9.07 -4.16
C VAL A 27 -5.82 9.63 -3.83
N VAL A 28 -6.23 9.49 -2.57
CA VAL A 28 -7.54 9.97 -2.10
C VAL A 28 -7.50 11.41 -1.65
N ARG A 29 -6.34 11.91 -1.20
CA ARG A 29 -6.17 13.29 -0.75
C ARG A 29 -4.71 13.75 -0.79
N LEU A 30 -4.53 15.02 -1.11
CA LEU A 30 -3.25 15.73 -1.00
C LEU A 30 -3.35 16.80 0.08
N ASP A 31 -2.48 16.72 1.08
CA ASP A 31 -2.29 17.73 2.12
C ASP A 31 -0.95 18.46 1.89
N HIS A 32 -0.70 19.56 2.62
CA HIS A 32 0.53 20.35 2.46
C HIS A 32 1.82 19.59 2.81
N ASN A 33 1.73 18.58 3.67
CA ASN A 33 2.87 17.80 4.15
C ASN A 33 2.82 16.33 3.74
N PHE A 34 1.63 15.79 3.48
CA PHE A 34 1.41 14.35 3.26
C PHE A 34 0.46 14.11 2.09
N VAL A 35 0.69 13.01 1.38
CA VAL A 35 -0.19 12.42 0.39
C VAL A 35 -0.85 11.21 1.04
N ILE A 36 -2.17 11.19 1.02
CA ILE A 36 -2.98 10.12 1.60
C ILE A 36 -3.42 9.22 0.46
N VAL A 37 -3.06 7.94 0.55
CA VAL A 37 -3.37 6.95 -0.48
C VAL A 37 -4.14 5.76 0.09
N ASN A 38 -5.04 5.22 -0.71
CA ASN A 38 -5.82 4.03 -0.40
C ASN A 38 -5.38 2.88 -1.32
N ALA A 39 -4.82 1.84 -0.73
CA ALA A 39 -4.36 0.67 -1.46
C ALA A 39 -5.33 -0.53 -1.37
N GLY A 40 -6.61 -0.26 -1.06
CA GLY A 40 -7.60 -1.30 -0.79
C GLY A 40 -7.37 -2.09 0.50
N LEU A 41 -6.51 -1.57 1.39
CA LEU A 41 -6.19 -2.16 2.69
C LEU A 41 -7.13 -1.64 3.79
N LYS A 42 -6.99 -2.21 5.00
CA LYS A 42 -7.76 -1.80 6.18
C LYS A 42 -7.50 -0.34 6.61
N SER A 43 -6.34 0.20 6.26
CA SER A 43 -5.87 1.53 6.65
C SER A 43 -5.38 2.33 5.44
N GLU A 44 -5.52 3.65 5.52
CA GLU A 44 -4.90 4.60 4.59
C GLU A 44 -3.39 4.74 4.88
N ALA A 45 -2.60 4.98 3.84
CA ALA A 45 -1.17 5.26 3.97
C ALA A 45 -0.89 6.76 3.82
N PHE A 46 0.02 7.26 4.66
CA PHE A 46 0.47 8.65 4.67
C PHE A 46 1.91 8.70 4.20
N ILE A 47 2.13 9.30 3.03
CA ILE A 47 3.45 9.38 2.41
C ILE A 47 3.87 10.85 2.36
N PRO A 48 5.09 11.23 2.77
CA PRO A 48 5.54 12.62 2.70
C PRO A 48 5.43 13.15 1.26
N ILE A 49 4.93 14.37 1.11
CA ILE A 49 4.78 15.00 -0.21
C ILE A 49 6.12 15.14 -0.96
N GLU A 50 7.23 15.12 -0.22
CA GLU A 50 8.58 15.19 -0.77
C GLU A 50 8.95 13.98 -1.62
N GLU A 51 8.39 12.80 -1.35
CA GLU A 51 8.61 11.58 -2.14
C GLU A 51 7.97 11.65 -3.54
N PHE A 52 7.06 12.61 -3.74
CA PHE A 52 6.36 12.85 -5.00
C PHE A 52 6.87 14.08 -5.75
N LYS A 53 7.91 14.72 -5.24
CA LYS A 53 8.56 15.83 -5.92
C LYS A 53 9.66 15.30 -6.83
N ASN A 54 9.71 15.81 -8.06
CA ASN A 54 10.80 15.52 -8.99
C ASN A 54 12.07 16.33 -8.66
N ASP A 55 13.13 16.16 -9.45
CA ASP A 55 14.40 16.89 -9.30
C ASP A 55 14.25 18.43 -9.36
N ASN A 56 13.17 18.93 -9.97
CA ASN A 56 12.85 20.36 -10.05
C ASN A 56 12.02 20.86 -8.84
N GLY A 57 11.61 19.96 -7.93
CA GLY A 57 10.75 20.25 -6.78
C GLY A 57 9.27 20.36 -7.13
N GLU A 58 8.86 19.96 -8.33
CA GLU A 58 7.46 19.97 -8.79
C GLU A 58 6.77 18.67 -8.38
N LEU A 59 5.53 18.78 -7.91
CA LEU A 59 4.73 17.62 -7.50
C LEU A 59 4.19 16.89 -8.73
N GLU A 60 4.51 15.60 -8.87
CA GLU A 60 4.09 14.77 -10.02
C GLU A 60 2.86 13.89 -9.74
N VAL A 61 2.09 14.21 -8.69
CA VAL A 61 0.92 13.41 -8.28
C VAL A 61 -0.31 14.28 -8.03
N ASN A 62 -1.48 13.79 -8.45
CA ASN A 62 -2.78 14.43 -8.26
C ASN A 62 -3.76 13.50 -7.54
N VAL A 63 -4.82 14.07 -6.96
CA VAL A 63 -5.93 13.28 -6.42
C VAL A 63 -6.59 12.48 -7.55
N GLY A 64 -6.77 11.19 -7.34
CA GLY A 64 -7.27 10.23 -8.34
C GLY A 64 -6.18 9.51 -9.14
N ASP A 65 -4.90 9.87 -8.97
CA ASP A 65 -3.79 9.12 -9.57
C ASP A 65 -3.54 7.80 -8.82
N PHE A 66 -3.00 6.82 -9.55
CA PHE A 66 -2.58 5.53 -8.99
C PHE A 66 -1.07 5.45 -8.92
N ILE A 67 -0.54 5.22 -7.72
CA ILE A 67 0.89 5.09 -7.45
C ILE A 67 1.23 3.67 -6.99
N SER A 68 2.46 3.25 -7.21
CA SER A 68 2.97 1.97 -6.73
C SER A 68 3.62 2.15 -5.35
N VAL A 69 3.07 1.51 -4.33
CA VAL A 69 3.60 1.55 -2.95
C VAL A 69 4.11 0.17 -2.55
N ALA A 70 5.28 0.12 -1.94
CA ALA A 70 5.83 -1.11 -1.39
C ALA A 70 5.40 -1.29 0.06
N ILE A 71 4.91 -2.48 0.41
CA ILE A 71 4.55 -2.80 1.80
C ILE A 71 5.83 -3.17 2.56
N GLU A 72 6.37 -2.23 3.34
CA GLU A 72 7.58 -2.48 4.14
C GLU A 72 7.30 -3.29 5.40
N SER A 73 6.14 -3.12 6.04
CA SER A 73 5.71 -3.96 7.16
C SER A 73 4.21 -3.94 7.32
N LEU A 74 3.62 -5.14 7.45
CA LEU A 74 2.25 -5.28 7.93
C LEU A 74 2.29 -4.97 9.44
N GLU A 75 2.24 -3.69 9.81
CA GLU A 75 2.02 -3.32 11.22
C GLU A 75 0.63 -3.83 11.62
N ASN A 76 0.64 -4.99 12.29
CA ASN A 76 -0.50 -5.56 12.98
C ASN A 76 -0.93 -4.58 14.08
N GLY A 77 -2.00 -3.83 13.82
CA GLY A 77 -2.80 -3.20 14.87
C GLY A 77 -3.73 -4.19 15.54
#